data_AF-A0A811S841-F1
#
_entry.id   AF-A0A811S841-F1
#
_cell.length_a   1.000
_cell.length_b   1.000
_cell.length_c   1.000
_cell.angle_alpha   90.00
_cell.angle_beta   90.00
_cell.angle_gamma   90.00
#
_symmetry.space_group_name_H-M   'P 1'
#
loop_
_entity.id
_entity.type
_entity.pdbx_description
1 polymer ?
#
loop_
_entity_poly.entity_id
_entity_poly.type
_entity_poly.pdbx_seq_one_letter_code
_entity_poly.pdbx_strand_id
1 'polypeptide(L)'
;MAPKAAPAKKADAKAQALKVAKAVKSGAGKKKTKKIRTSVTFHRPKTLKKARDPKYPRISTTGRNKLDQYQILKYPLTTESAMKKIEDNNTLVFIVEPQGRQEEEDQGRCQEDV
;
A
#
# COMPACT_ATOMS: atom_id res chain seq x y z
N MET A 1 73.45 -40.95 -3.94
CA MET A 1 72.85 -40.97 -2.59
C MET A 1 71.61 -40.09 -2.63
N ALA A 2 70.40 -40.67 -2.55
CA ALA A 2 69.12 -39.97 -2.71
C ALA A 2 68.62 -39.37 -1.38
N PRO A 3 67.97 -38.19 -1.36
CA PRO A 3 67.40 -37.63 -0.13
C PRO A 3 66.08 -38.33 0.23
N LYS A 4 65.98 -38.86 1.45
CA LYS A 4 64.76 -39.44 2.01
C LYS A 4 63.76 -38.33 2.38
N ALA A 5 62.51 -38.50 1.96
CA ALA A 5 61.38 -37.65 2.30
C ALA A 5 61.05 -37.69 3.81
N ALA A 6 60.83 -36.53 4.42
CA ALA A 6 60.47 -36.39 5.82
C ALA A 6 58.98 -36.69 6.06
N PRO A 7 58.60 -37.40 7.15
CA PRO A 7 57.20 -37.73 7.45
C PRO A 7 56.45 -36.53 8.03
N ALA A 8 55.26 -36.25 7.50
CA ALA A 8 54.37 -35.20 7.98
C ALA A 8 54.02 -35.38 9.46
N LYS A 9 54.23 -34.33 10.26
CA LYS A 9 53.89 -34.27 11.69
C LYS A 9 52.39 -34.49 11.87
N LYS A 10 51.99 -35.60 12.51
CA LYS A 10 50.60 -35.85 12.91
C LYS A 10 50.21 -34.77 13.93
N ALA A 11 49.22 -33.94 13.60
CA ALA A 11 48.66 -32.99 14.56
C ALA A 11 48.11 -33.73 15.79
N ASP A 12 48.21 -33.14 16.98
CA ASP A 12 47.75 -33.75 18.22
C ASP A 12 46.30 -34.25 18.10
N ALA A 13 46.12 -35.57 18.23
CA ALA A 13 44.82 -36.24 18.08
C ALA A 13 43.75 -35.64 19.01
N LYS A 14 44.15 -35.17 20.19
CA LYS A 14 43.26 -34.46 21.14
C LYS A 14 42.79 -33.12 20.58
N ALA A 15 43.68 -32.33 19.98
CA ALA A 15 43.32 -31.04 19.39
C ALA A 15 42.41 -31.21 18.17
N GLN A 16 42.65 -32.26 17.37
CA GLN A 16 41.79 -32.61 16.25
C GLN A 16 40.41 -33.10 16.73
N ALA A 17 40.36 -33.93 17.76
CA ALA A 17 39.10 -34.39 18.38
C ALA A 17 38.29 -33.22 18.96
N LEU A 18 38.93 -32.27 19.64
CA LEU A 18 38.25 -31.07 20.17
C LEU A 18 37.72 -30.16 19.06
N LYS A 19 38.43 -30.02 17.94
CA LYS A 19 37.97 -29.27 16.77
C LYS A 19 36.76 -29.95 16.12
N VAL A 20 36.80 -31.27 15.96
CA VAL A 20 35.67 -32.06 15.44
C VAL A 20 34.46 -31.98 16.37
N ALA A 21 34.65 -32.13 17.68
CA ALA A 21 33.56 -32.02 18.66
C ALA A 21 32.90 -30.63 18.65
N LYS A 22 33.70 -29.56 18.54
CA LYS A 22 33.18 -28.20 18.38
C LYS A 22 32.40 -28.06 17.07
N ALA A 23 32.92 -28.56 15.96
CA ALA A 23 32.25 -28.50 14.67
C ALA A 23 30.92 -29.28 14.63
N VAL A 24 30.84 -30.44 15.30
CA VAL A 24 29.61 -31.22 15.45
C VAL A 24 28.59 -30.48 16.31
N LYS A 25 29.02 -29.85 17.41
CA LYS A 25 28.13 -29.14 18.32
C LYS A 25 27.64 -27.81 17.77
N SER A 26 28.49 -27.09 17.03
CA SER A 26 28.13 -25.79 16.46
C SER A 26 27.40 -25.91 15.13
N GLY A 27 27.63 -27.00 14.36
CA GLY A 27 27.01 -27.26 13.05
C GLY A 27 27.37 -26.22 11.99
N ALA A 28 27.62 -26.64 10.75
CA ALA A 28 27.77 -25.72 9.65
C ALA A 28 26.40 -25.12 9.26
N GLY A 29 26.29 -23.79 9.30
CA GLY A 29 25.40 -22.98 8.46
C GLY A 29 23.91 -23.36 8.39
N LYS A 30 23.08 -22.49 8.99
CA LYS A 30 21.61 -22.50 9.06
C LYS A 30 21.06 -23.47 10.11
N LYS A 31 20.69 -22.89 11.27
CA LYS A 31 19.76 -23.50 12.22
C LYS A 31 18.44 -23.79 11.49
N LYS A 32 18.29 -25.00 10.92
CA LYS A 32 16.96 -25.56 10.64
C LYS A 32 16.35 -25.95 12.00
N THR A 33 15.98 -24.95 12.79
CA THR A 33 15.18 -25.19 13.99
C THR A 33 13.90 -25.89 13.53
N LYS A 34 13.58 -27.03 14.14
CA LYS A 34 12.34 -27.76 13.84
C LYS A 34 11.16 -26.80 14.10
N LYS A 35 10.29 -26.60 13.11
CA LYS A 35 9.08 -25.78 13.27
C LYS A 35 8.04 -26.59 14.05
N ILE A 36 8.07 -26.49 15.38
CA ILE A 36 7.08 -27.13 16.26
C ILE A 36 5.76 -26.37 16.14
N ARG A 37 4.66 -27.10 15.94
CA ARG A 37 3.29 -26.54 15.97
C ARG A 37 2.70 -26.85 17.34
N THR A 38 2.27 -25.82 18.06
CA THR A 38 1.68 -25.95 19.41
C THR A 38 0.15 -26.00 19.39
N SER A 39 -0.49 -25.62 18.27
CA SER A 39 -1.95 -25.69 18.09
C SER A 39 -2.36 -27.01 17.43
N VAL A 40 -3.53 -27.54 17.83
CA VAL A 40 -4.15 -28.71 17.20
C VAL A 40 -4.79 -28.35 15.85
N THR A 41 -5.23 -27.09 15.71
CA THR A 41 -5.82 -26.56 14.48
C THR A 41 -4.75 -26.05 13.51
N PHE A 42 -4.91 -26.39 12.24
CA PHE A 42 -4.06 -25.90 11.17
C PHE A 42 -4.62 -24.60 10.58
N HIS A 43 -3.86 -23.50 10.70
CA HIS A 43 -4.21 -22.22 10.08
C HIS A 43 -3.41 -22.00 8.79
N ARG A 44 -4.10 -21.48 7.77
CA ARG A 44 -3.45 -21.07 6.51
C ARG A 44 -2.38 -20.01 6.82
N PRO A 45 -1.10 -20.22 6.43
CA PRO A 45 -0.07 -19.24 6.66
C PRO A 45 -0.39 -17.95 5.90
N LYS A 46 -0.06 -16.81 6.51
CA LYS A 46 -0.15 -15.51 5.84
C LYS A 46 0.91 -15.48 4.74
N THR A 47 0.46 -15.23 3.53
CA THR A 47 1.32 -15.06 2.35
C THR A 47 1.35 -13.59 1.94
N LEU A 48 2.38 -13.21 1.19
CA LEU A 48 2.45 -11.88 0.59
C LEU A 48 1.31 -11.75 -0.43
N LYS A 49 0.48 -10.71 -0.28
CA LYS A 49 -0.55 -10.33 -1.24
C LYS A 49 -0.02 -9.17 -2.07
N LYS A 50 0.26 -9.42 -3.36
CA LYS A 50 0.66 -8.35 -4.29
C LYS A 50 -0.57 -7.53 -4.66
N ALA A 51 -0.39 -6.21 -4.82
CA ALA A 51 -1.42 -5.37 -5.43
C ALA A 51 -1.64 -5.80 -6.89
N ARG A 52 -2.82 -5.49 -7.44
CA ARG A 52 -3.12 -5.77 -8.85
C ARG A 52 -2.29 -4.84 -9.73
N ASP A 53 -1.48 -5.42 -10.60
CA ASP A 53 -0.72 -4.70 -11.63
C ASP A 53 -1.12 -5.27 -13.01
N PRO A 54 -2.17 -4.70 -13.65
CA PRO A 54 -2.68 -5.23 -14.90
C PRO A 54 -1.73 -4.86 -16.05
N LYS A 55 -1.44 -5.82 -16.94
CA LYS A 55 -0.54 -5.61 -18.08
C LYS A 55 -1.07 -4.58 -19.10
N TYR A 56 -2.37 -4.32 -19.08
CA TYR A 56 -3.06 -3.39 -19.97
C TYR A 56 -4.22 -2.73 -19.22
N PRO A 57 -4.62 -1.50 -19.60
CA PRO A 57 -5.77 -0.84 -18.97
C PRO A 57 -7.07 -1.59 -19.27
N ARG A 58 -7.95 -1.71 -18.27
CA ARG A 58 -9.25 -2.39 -18.43
C ARG A 58 -10.23 -1.63 -19.32
N ILE A 59 -10.04 -0.32 -19.42
CA ILE A 59 -10.86 0.59 -20.22
C ILE A 59 -9.88 1.39 -21.07
N SER A 60 -10.17 1.51 -22.36
CA SER A 60 -9.31 2.21 -23.33
C SER A 60 -9.33 3.73 -23.14
N THR A 61 -10.46 4.28 -22.68
CA THR A 61 -10.64 5.72 -22.47
C THR A 61 -11.13 6.00 -21.05
N THR A 62 -10.71 7.13 -20.49
CA THR A 62 -11.24 7.61 -19.21
C THR A 62 -12.70 8.03 -19.38
N GLY A 63 -13.55 7.71 -18.40
CA GLY A 63 -14.93 8.19 -18.40
C GLY A 63 -14.98 9.71 -18.35
N ARG A 64 -15.93 10.32 -19.06
CA ARG A 64 -16.19 11.76 -18.96
C ARG A 64 -16.96 12.07 -17.67
N ASN A 65 -16.66 13.21 -17.06
CA ASN A 65 -17.48 13.75 -15.97
C ASN A 65 -18.89 13.99 -16.51
N LYS A 66 -19.88 13.42 -15.84
CA LYS A 66 -21.30 13.59 -16.21
C LYS A 66 -21.91 14.87 -15.64
N LEU A 67 -21.20 15.53 -14.74
CA LEU A 67 -21.60 16.78 -14.11
C LEU A 67 -20.97 17.92 -14.91
N ASP A 68 -21.70 18.37 -15.93
CA ASP A 68 -21.34 19.57 -16.69
C ASP A 68 -21.89 20.81 -15.98
N GLN A 69 -21.33 22.00 -16.26
CA GLN A 69 -21.75 23.27 -15.63
C GLN A 69 -23.27 23.51 -15.73
N TYR A 70 -23.86 23.14 -16.87
CA TYR A 70 -25.30 23.26 -17.13
C TYR A 70 -26.15 22.18 -16.44
N GLN A 71 -25.53 21.07 -16.04
CA GLN A 71 -26.19 20.01 -15.28
C GLN A 71 -26.28 20.37 -13.80
N ILE A 72 -25.28 21.11 -13.30
CA ILE A 72 -25.21 21.57 -11.91
C ILE A 72 -26.31 22.61 -11.65
N LEU A 73 -26.34 23.70 -12.42
CA LEU A 73 -27.32 24.78 -12.25
C LEU A 73 -28.49 24.61 -13.23
N LYS A 74 -29.69 24.26 -12.73
CA LYS A 74 -30.85 24.00 -13.61
C LYS A 74 -31.60 25.28 -13.98
N TYR A 75 -32.13 25.99 -12.99
CA TYR A 75 -32.88 27.23 -13.20
C TYR A 75 -32.92 28.07 -11.93
N PRO A 76 -33.08 29.40 -12.06
CA PRO A 76 -33.26 30.29 -10.92
C PRO A 76 -34.64 30.06 -10.28
N LEU A 77 -34.68 30.16 -8.95
CA LEU A 77 -35.93 30.07 -8.19
C LEU A 77 -36.60 31.45 -8.16
N THR A 78 -37.82 31.55 -8.67
CA THR A 78 -38.55 32.82 -8.83
C THR A 78 -39.69 32.98 -7.80
N THR A 79 -39.53 32.48 -6.58
CA THR A 79 -40.53 32.65 -5.50
C THR A 79 -40.39 34.02 -4.85
N GLU A 80 -41.46 34.53 -4.23
CA GLU A 80 -41.44 35.83 -3.52
C GLU A 80 -40.31 35.89 -2.47
N SER A 81 -40.10 34.79 -1.75
CA SER A 81 -39.01 34.65 -0.77
C SER A 81 -37.61 34.66 -1.40
N ALA A 82 -37.47 34.15 -2.62
CA ALA A 82 -36.20 34.16 -3.35
C ALA A 82 -35.92 35.55 -3.92
N MET A 83 -36.92 36.20 -4.50
CA MET A 83 -36.82 37.58 -4.97
C MET A 83 -36.42 38.54 -3.83
N LYS A 84 -37.02 38.37 -2.66
CA LYS A 84 -36.65 39.14 -1.46
C LYS A 84 -35.17 38.95 -1.07
N LYS A 85 -34.62 37.73 -1.20
CA LYS A 85 -33.19 37.46 -0.89
C LYS A 85 -32.21 38.06 -1.92
N ILE A 86 -32.67 38.29 -3.15
CA ILE A 86 -31.88 38.98 -4.18
C ILE A 86 -31.67 40.44 -3.76
N GLU A 87 -32.72 41.09 -3.26
CA GLU A 87 -32.69 42.52 -2.87
C GLU A 87 -32.00 42.74 -1.52
N ASP A 88 -32.37 41.95 -0.50
CA ASP A 88 -31.90 42.17 0.87
C ASP A 88 -30.42 41.76 1.06
N ASN A 89 -30.00 40.68 0.40
CA ASN A 89 -28.71 40.01 0.67
C ASN A 89 -27.79 39.91 -0.55
N ASN A 90 -28.22 40.37 -1.74
CA ASN A 90 -27.49 40.21 -3.00
C ASN A 90 -27.11 38.74 -3.32
N THR A 91 -28.03 37.81 -3.04
CA THR A 91 -27.83 36.37 -3.30
C THR A 91 -28.79 35.87 -4.37
N LEU A 92 -28.29 35.07 -5.31
CA LEU A 92 -29.11 34.38 -6.31
C LEU A 92 -29.46 32.98 -5.81
N VAL A 93 -30.74 32.60 -5.93
CA VAL A 93 -31.23 31.29 -5.49
C VAL A 93 -31.47 30.42 -6.73
N PHE A 94 -30.81 29.26 -6.80
CA PHE A 94 -30.94 28.30 -7.90
C PHE A 94 -31.44 26.95 -7.39
N ILE A 95 -32.09 26.19 -8.27
CA ILE A 95 -32.34 24.76 -8.06
C ILE A 95 -31.22 23.97 -8.72
N VAL A 96 -30.59 23.09 -7.93
CA VAL A 96 -29.41 22.28 -8.29
C VAL A 96 -29.80 20.80 -8.39
N GLU A 97 -29.09 20.02 -9.22
CA GLU A 97 -29.24 18.56 -9.22
C GLU A 97 -28.73 17.99 -7.88
N PRO A 98 -29.51 17.14 -7.15
CA PRO A 98 -29.06 16.62 -5.87
C PRO A 98 -27.87 15.66 -6.06
N GLN A 99 -26.67 16.20 -5.95
CA GLN A 99 -25.46 15.43 -5.78
C GLN A 99 -25.37 15.08 -4.30
N GLY A 100 -25.11 13.81 -3.96
CA GLY A 100 -25.09 13.30 -2.57
C GLY A 100 -23.96 13.86 -1.68
N ARG A 101 -23.47 15.08 -1.93
CA ARG A 101 -22.53 15.83 -1.11
C ARG A 101 -23.00 17.28 -1.02
N GLN A 102 -23.30 17.73 0.19
CA GLN A 102 -23.76 19.08 0.52
C GLN A 102 -22.60 20.08 0.72
N GLU A 103 -21.34 19.72 0.37
CA GLU A 103 -20.13 20.37 0.87
C GLU A 103 -19.19 20.91 -0.24
N GLU A 104 -19.70 21.20 -1.44
CA GLU A 104 -18.88 21.66 -2.58
C GLU A 104 -19.28 23.05 -3.13
N GLU A 105 -20.24 23.75 -2.49
CA GLU A 105 -20.72 25.05 -3.00
C GLU A 105 -19.87 26.26 -2.53
N ASP A 106 -18.96 26.09 -1.56
CA ASP A 106 -18.15 27.20 -0.99
C ASP A 106 -16.74 27.38 -1.61
N GLN A 107 -16.28 26.52 -2.52
CA GLN A 107 -14.90 26.58 -3.07
C GLN A 107 -14.71 27.52 -4.28
N GLY A 108 -15.60 28.49 -4.48
CA GLY A 108 -15.49 29.49 -5.55
C GLY A 108 -14.77 30.80 -5.19
N ARG A 109 -14.30 30.98 -3.95
CA ARG A 109 -13.84 32.29 -3.43
C ARG A 109 -12.34 32.41 -3.14
N CYS A 110 -11.50 31.51 -3.64
CA CYS A 110 -10.06 31.52 -3.34
C CYS A 110 -9.18 31.36 -4.60
N GLN A 111 -9.25 32.29 -5.56
CA GLN A 111 -8.14 32.56 -6.49
C GLN A 111 -8.32 33.87 -7.26
N GLU A 112 -8.14 34.99 -6.56
CA GLU A 112 -7.52 36.19 -7.12
C GLU A 112 -6.72 36.85 -5.99
N ASP A 113 -5.42 36.56 -5.93
CA ASP A 113 -4.41 37.42 -5.31
C ASP A 113 -3.10 37.21 -6.09
N VAL A 114 -2.47 38.34 -6.41
CA VAL A 114 -1.27 38.57 -7.23
C VAL A 114 -0.08 37.66 -6.88
#